data_AF-A0A5N6NNF1-F1
#
_entry.id   AF-A0A5N6NNF1-F1
#
_cell.length_a   1.000
_cell.length_b   1.000
_cell.length_c   1.000
_cell.angle_alpha   90.00
_cell.angle_beta   90.00
_cell.angle_gamma   90.00
#
_symmetry.space_group_name_H-M   'P 1'
#
loop_
_entity.id
_entity.type
_entity.pdbx_description
1 polymer ?
#
loop_
_entity_poly.entity_id
_entity_poly.type
_entity_poly.pdbx_seq_one_letter_code
_entity_poly.pdbx_strand_id
1 'polypeptide(L)'
;MIPNSIEFGTMSKRQSVFVFVSLVFLFLLSFNGASIFSVKIPSLGSTHRSPEKVTRKSRSLISVKKEESPSEISIPQLNLQSVPAPPAGDGDSRNRRQEMSPAIEENPYPDVNVDPDTYLPYLRKSHSFEIESENALENRNKKLLKMLIGLRSSRNRRGDDFPARVKEFFSKKNDTSSCHIRFFMTWISSLNSFNERAFHSIESIFKTHPNACLLIASSSLDSIRGHQILKPFIDKGFRVTAISPDLNFLFKKTMAESWFSRLIRGHVRTGIIPLGQNISNLLRLCLLYKYGGIYIDTDVIILKSFTKLKNSIGAQSIDLNTKKWSRLNNAVMVFDKMHPLVYKFIEEFALTFNGNKWGHNGPYLVSRVVARLQGRPGYDFNVLAPIAFYPMNWDRVRVLFRGAKNETDSRWLKVKFEQIMSQSYALHLWNKQSRGYHIEEGSIVKKLLLDHCVFCNISSTDYMLTSSTQED
;
A
#
# COMPACT_ATOMS: atom_id res chain seq x y z
N MET A 1 63.34 -13.60 29.76
CA MET A 1 63.32 -12.18 30.19
C MET A 1 62.04 -11.55 29.67
N ILE A 2 61.13 -11.23 30.58
CA ILE A 2 59.89 -10.48 30.34
C ILE A 2 60.23 -8.99 30.56
N PRO A 3 59.66 -8.06 29.77
CA PRO A 3 59.36 -6.73 30.29
C PRO A 3 57.87 -6.39 30.16
N ASN A 4 57.26 -6.36 31.34
CA ASN A 4 56.22 -5.50 31.92
C ASN A 4 55.16 -4.81 31.03
N SER A 5 53.92 -5.15 31.42
CA SER A 5 52.63 -4.52 31.19
C SER A 5 52.55 -3.03 31.54
N ILE A 6 51.85 -2.27 30.69
CA ILE A 6 51.40 -0.89 30.96
C ILE A 6 50.04 -0.97 31.69
N GLU A 7 49.98 -0.43 32.91
CA GLU A 7 48.75 -0.25 33.69
C GLU A 7 47.85 0.83 33.09
N PHE A 8 46.57 0.52 32.89
CA PHE A 8 45.53 1.53 32.69
C PHE A 8 45.00 1.97 34.06
N GLY A 9 45.42 3.16 34.49
CA GLY A 9 44.93 3.81 35.70
C GLY A 9 43.43 4.09 35.64
N THR A 10 42.74 3.79 36.74
CA THR A 10 41.31 4.06 36.94
C THR A 10 41.05 5.56 37.04
N MET A 11 40.34 6.12 36.05
CA MET A 11 39.91 7.53 36.10
C MET A 11 38.93 7.75 37.26
N SER A 12 39.24 8.71 38.12
CA SER A 12 38.38 9.03 39.27
C SER A 12 37.02 9.59 38.83
N LYS A 13 35.96 9.26 39.60
CA LYS A 13 34.58 9.75 39.38
C LYS A 13 34.46 11.26 39.15
N ARG A 14 35.38 12.07 39.68
CA ARG A 14 35.38 13.54 39.50
C ARG A 14 35.73 13.96 38.08
N GLN A 15 36.68 13.29 37.41
CA GLN A 15 37.07 13.65 36.03
C GLN A 15 35.97 13.29 35.01
N SER A 16 35.20 12.23 35.26
CA SER A 16 34.06 11.84 34.41
C SER A 16 32.90 12.86 34.43
N VAL A 17 32.65 13.49 35.59
CA VAL A 17 31.63 14.55 35.72
C VAL A 17 32.01 15.81 34.93
N PHE A 18 33.28 16.21 34.94
CA PHE A 18 33.73 17.38 34.17
C PHE A 18 33.63 17.16 32.65
N VAL A 19 33.91 15.95 32.17
CA VAL A 19 33.72 15.59 30.75
C VAL A 19 32.24 15.63 30.38
N PHE A 20 31.37 15.11 31.25
CA PHE A 20 29.92 15.15 31.02
C PHE A 20 29.35 16.57 31.01
N VAL A 21 29.76 17.42 31.96
CA VAL A 21 29.35 18.83 32.03
C VAL A 21 29.86 19.61 30.81
N SER A 22 31.08 19.34 30.35
CA SER A 22 31.64 19.97 29.15
C SER A 22 30.89 19.57 27.87
N LEU A 23 30.47 18.31 27.75
CA LEU A 23 29.65 17.83 26.64
C LEU A 23 28.24 18.44 26.66
N VAL A 24 27.63 18.61 27.83
CA VAL A 24 26.33 19.30 27.96
C VAL A 24 26.45 20.77 27.58
N PHE A 25 27.53 21.46 27.97
CA PHE A 25 27.77 22.84 27.57
C PHE A 25 27.98 23.01 26.07
N LEU A 26 28.75 22.11 25.44
CA LEU A 26 28.92 22.08 23.98
C LEU A 26 27.59 21.82 23.26
N PHE A 27 26.76 20.94 23.81
CA PHE A 27 25.43 20.66 23.28
C PHE A 27 24.49 21.88 23.40
N LEU A 28 24.50 22.57 24.55
CA LEU A 28 23.71 23.79 24.76
C LEU A 28 24.19 24.97 23.88
N LEU A 29 25.50 25.10 23.66
CA LEU A 29 26.05 26.09 22.71
C LEU A 29 25.64 25.80 21.27
N SER A 30 25.59 24.53 20.87
CA SER A 30 25.12 24.13 19.54
C SER A 30 23.63 24.40 19.30
N PHE A 31 22.81 24.38 20.35
CA PHE A 31 21.37 24.66 20.28
C PHE A 31 21.04 26.16 20.36
N ASN A 32 21.86 26.97 21.03
CA ASN A 32 21.64 28.42 21.16
C ASN A 32 22.33 29.27 20.07
N GLY A 33 23.18 28.69 19.22
CA GLY A 33 23.84 29.39 18.11
C GLY A 33 22.93 29.80 16.95
N ALA A 34 21.68 29.32 16.89
CA ALA A 34 20.74 29.62 15.79
C ALA A 34 19.80 30.82 16.05
N SER A 35 19.93 31.52 17.20
CA SER A 35 19.03 32.63 17.58
C SER A 35 19.72 33.98 17.78
N ILE A 36 21.00 34.16 17.40
CA ILE A 36 21.78 35.39 17.66
C ILE A 36 22.14 36.18 16.38
N PHE A 37 21.52 35.88 15.23
CA PHE A 37 21.64 36.76 14.04
C PHE A 37 20.29 36.96 13.35
N SER A 38 19.45 37.82 13.92
CA SER A 38 18.41 38.59 13.22
C SER A 38 17.92 39.74 14.12
N VAL A 39 18.78 40.74 14.31
CA VAL A 39 18.34 42.06 14.80
C VAL A 39 17.92 42.86 13.57
N LYS A 40 16.61 43.13 13.43
CA LYS A 40 16.09 44.14 12.49
C LYS A 40 15.71 45.39 13.29
N ILE A 41 16.43 46.47 13.03
CA ILE A 41 16.21 47.82 13.55
C ILE A 41 14.89 48.39 12.98
N PRO A 42 14.05 49.08 13.76
CA PRO A 42 12.90 49.81 13.25
C PRO A 42 13.29 51.21 12.77
N SER A 43 12.98 51.59 11.53
CA SER A 43 13.08 52.99 11.07
C SER A 43 11.69 53.63 10.94
N LEU A 44 11.56 54.78 11.58
CA LEU A 44 10.42 55.70 11.59
C LEU A 44 10.40 56.59 10.33
N GLY A 45 9.22 56.73 9.71
CA GLY A 45 8.67 57.97 9.11
C GLY A 45 9.31 58.62 7.87
N SER A 46 8.53 58.81 6.80
CA SER A 46 7.83 60.10 6.55
C SER A 46 6.81 60.01 5.42
N THR A 47 5.88 60.96 5.48
CA THR A 47 4.62 61.18 4.79
C THR A 47 4.72 61.74 3.36
N HIS A 48 3.76 61.44 2.48
CA HIS A 48 3.08 62.45 1.63
C HIS A 48 1.70 61.96 1.13
N ARG A 49 0.82 62.93 0.87
CA ARG A 49 -0.66 62.91 0.81
C ARG A 49 -1.28 62.44 -0.52
N SER A 50 -2.35 61.61 -0.42
CA SER A 50 -3.77 61.75 -0.92
C SER A 50 -4.08 62.09 -2.41
N PRO A 51 -5.35 61.97 -2.87
CA PRO A 51 -6.28 60.81 -2.82
C PRO A 51 -7.05 60.61 -4.15
N GLU A 52 -7.73 59.46 -4.36
CA GLU A 52 -8.99 59.49 -5.12
C GLU A 52 -9.97 58.39 -4.70
N LYS A 53 -11.22 58.84 -4.49
CA LYS A 53 -12.43 58.05 -4.17
C LYS A 53 -12.87 57.26 -5.41
N VAL A 54 -13.69 56.21 -5.22
CA VAL A 54 -15.03 56.08 -5.84
C VAL A 54 -15.69 54.73 -5.44
N THR A 55 -16.75 54.88 -4.65
CA THR A 55 -18.02 54.12 -4.54
C THR A 55 -18.10 52.58 -4.48
N ARG A 56 -18.53 52.17 -3.28
CA ARG A 56 -19.55 51.17 -2.93
C ARG A 56 -20.72 51.06 -3.93
N LYS A 57 -21.12 49.84 -4.29
CA LYS A 57 -22.53 49.47 -4.58
C LYS A 57 -22.86 48.10 -3.99
N SER A 58 -24.07 48.00 -3.47
CA SER A 58 -24.62 46.92 -2.66
C SER A 58 -25.88 46.37 -3.33
N ARG A 59 -26.19 45.10 -3.03
CA ARG A 59 -27.48 44.38 -3.14
C ARG A 59 -27.99 43.94 -4.52
N SER A 60 -28.27 42.65 -4.64
CA SER A 60 -29.65 42.15 -4.74
C SER A 60 -29.77 40.68 -4.32
N LEU A 61 -30.68 40.43 -3.38
CA LEU A 61 -31.27 39.16 -3.02
C LEU A 61 -32.26 38.71 -4.11
N ILE A 62 -32.34 37.41 -4.41
CA ILE A 62 -33.57 36.74 -4.86
C ILE A 62 -33.71 35.42 -4.10
N SER A 63 -34.94 35.15 -3.68
CA SER A 63 -35.43 34.12 -2.77
C SER A 63 -36.10 32.96 -3.53
N VAL A 64 -35.81 31.74 -3.08
CA VAL A 64 -36.67 30.54 -2.94
C VAL A 64 -37.45 29.99 -4.15
N LYS A 65 -37.22 28.69 -4.45
CA LYS A 65 -38.28 27.66 -4.46
C LYS A 65 -37.71 26.25 -4.22
N LYS A 66 -38.52 25.46 -3.51
CA LYS A 66 -38.31 24.09 -3.01
C LYS A 66 -39.30 23.22 -3.78
N GLU A 67 -38.87 22.11 -4.38
CA GLU A 67 -39.72 20.94 -4.64
C GLU A 67 -38.90 19.71 -5.08
N GLU A 68 -39.10 18.65 -4.30
CA GLU A 68 -39.21 17.21 -4.61
C GLU A 68 -38.30 16.48 -5.62
N SER A 69 -37.61 15.46 -5.10
CA SER A 69 -37.25 14.20 -5.80
C SER A 69 -38.42 13.19 -5.68
N PRO A 70 -38.51 12.04 -6.40
CA PRO A 70 -37.39 11.29 -6.99
C PRO A 70 -37.66 10.54 -8.31
N SER A 71 -36.60 10.22 -9.07
CA SER A 71 -36.54 8.97 -9.85
C SER A 71 -35.12 8.71 -10.40
N GLU A 72 -34.71 7.45 -10.24
CA GLU A 72 -33.75 6.66 -11.03
C GLU A 72 -32.65 7.39 -11.82
N ILE A 73 -31.43 7.40 -11.27
CA ILE A 73 -30.22 7.68 -12.07
C ILE A 73 -29.61 6.36 -12.51
N SER A 74 -29.81 6.07 -13.78
CA SER A 74 -29.12 5.05 -14.56
C SER A 74 -27.64 5.41 -14.67
N ILE A 75 -26.76 4.43 -14.43
CA ILE A 75 -25.31 4.56 -14.64
C ILE A 75 -25.05 4.63 -16.16
N PRO A 76 -24.28 5.59 -16.69
CA PRO A 76 -23.97 5.60 -18.11
C PRO A 76 -23.02 4.44 -18.44
N GLN A 77 -23.53 3.44 -19.17
CA GLN A 77 -22.68 2.55 -19.95
C GLN A 77 -22.08 3.37 -21.10
N LEU A 78 -20.75 3.44 -21.18
CA LEU A 78 -20.07 3.87 -22.40
C LEU A 78 -20.28 2.78 -23.45
N ASN A 79 -21.24 2.97 -24.35
CA ASN A 79 -21.34 2.20 -25.59
C ASN A 79 -20.22 2.64 -26.54
N LEU A 80 -19.32 1.70 -26.88
CA LEU A 80 -18.41 1.86 -28.01
C LEU A 80 -19.20 1.59 -29.30
N GLN A 81 -19.38 2.62 -30.12
CA GLN A 81 -19.80 2.46 -31.51
C GLN A 81 -18.67 1.82 -32.31
N SER A 82 -18.99 0.73 -32.99
CA SER A 82 -18.16 0.07 -34.01
C SER A 82 -18.18 0.88 -35.31
N VAL A 83 -17.00 1.13 -35.88
CA VAL A 83 -16.83 1.64 -37.25
C VAL A 83 -16.24 0.50 -38.09
N PRO A 84 -16.68 0.28 -39.35
CA PRO A 84 -16.39 -0.94 -40.09
C PRO A 84 -14.97 -0.99 -40.65
N ALA A 85 -14.44 -2.20 -40.79
CA ALA A 85 -13.15 -2.49 -41.41
C ALA A 85 -13.18 -2.28 -42.94
N PRO A 86 -12.07 -1.85 -43.57
CA PRO A 86 -11.93 -1.87 -45.02
C PRO A 86 -11.56 -3.27 -45.54
N PRO A 87 -11.82 -3.59 -46.82
CA PRO A 87 -11.77 -4.94 -47.34
C PRO A 87 -10.34 -5.43 -47.62
N ALA A 88 -10.23 -6.77 -47.61
CA ALA A 88 -9.04 -7.54 -47.92
C ALA A 88 -8.60 -7.37 -49.38
N GLY A 89 -7.28 -7.23 -49.58
CA GLY A 89 -6.62 -7.39 -50.86
C GLY A 89 -5.63 -8.54 -50.79
N ASP A 90 -5.86 -9.56 -51.60
CA ASP A 90 -4.96 -10.68 -51.91
C ASP A 90 -3.74 -10.19 -52.71
N GLY A 91 -2.56 -10.78 -52.48
CA GLY A 91 -1.35 -10.45 -53.24
C GLY A 91 -0.08 -11.13 -52.71
N ASP A 92 0.30 -12.21 -53.39
CA ASP A 92 1.37 -13.16 -53.12
C ASP A 92 2.80 -12.63 -53.39
N SER A 93 3.79 -13.37 -52.85
CA SER A 93 5.14 -13.61 -53.35
C SER A 93 6.37 -12.76 -52.91
N ARG A 94 7.26 -13.48 -52.18
CA ARG A 94 8.74 -13.63 -52.37
C ARG A 94 9.75 -12.65 -51.73
N ASN A 95 10.55 -13.24 -50.83
CA ASN A 95 12.00 -13.13 -50.63
C ASN A 95 12.73 -11.80 -50.93
N ARG A 96 13.27 -11.18 -49.86
CA ARG A 96 14.71 -10.83 -49.83
C ARG A 96 15.20 -10.53 -48.40
N ARG A 97 16.26 -11.23 -47.98
CA ARG A 97 17.16 -10.79 -46.91
C ARG A 97 17.90 -9.55 -47.39
N GLN A 98 17.98 -8.52 -46.56
CA GLN A 98 19.09 -7.56 -46.60
C GLN A 98 19.30 -7.00 -45.19
N GLU A 99 20.50 -7.23 -44.67
CA GLU A 99 21.06 -6.55 -43.51
C GLU A 99 21.30 -5.07 -43.88
N MET A 100 20.90 -4.14 -43.00
CA MET A 100 21.52 -2.82 -42.92
C MET A 100 21.24 -2.19 -41.55
N SER A 101 22.30 -1.95 -40.79
CA SER A 101 22.40 -0.87 -39.78
C SER A 101 23.20 0.28 -40.43
N PRO A 102 23.32 1.50 -39.87
CA PRO A 102 22.63 2.15 -38.74
C PRO A 102 22.06 3.54 -39.12
N ALA A 103 21.15 4.11 -38.31
CA ALA A 103 20.95 5.57 -38.32
C ALA A 103 20.38 6.06 -36.98
N ILE A 104 21.11 7.00 -36.39
CA ILE A 104 20.71 7.89 -35.32
C ILE A 104 19.74 8.89 -35.94
N GLU A 105 18.54 9.01 -35.40
CA GLU A 105 17.61 10.07 -35.79
C GLU A 105 17.17 10.81 -34.52
N GLU A 106 17.74 11.99 -34.36
CA GLU A 106 17.29 13.03 -33.46
C GLU A 106 15.86 13.42 -33.84
N ASN A 107 14.98 13.58 -32.86
CA ASN A 107 13.66 14.18 -33.11
C ASN A 107 13.48 15.42 -32.20
N PRO A 108 13.01 16.55 -32.74
CA PRO A 108 13.13 17.88 -32.15
C PRO A 108 11.81 18.33 -31.50
N TYR A 109 11.84 18.92 -30.30
CA TYR A 109 10.81 19.86 -29.84
C TYR A 109 11.40 20.81 -28.78
N PRO A 110 10.94 22.08 -28.72
CA PRO A 110 11.68 23.18 -28.11
C PRO A 110 11.47 23.27 -26.60
N ASP A 111 12.53 23.69 -25.91
CA ASP A 111 12.52 24.12 -24.51
C ASP A 111 11.59 25.32 -24.31
N VAL A 112 10.61 25.16 -23.41
CA VAL A 112 9.86 26.28 -22.84
C VAL A 112 10.28 26.42 -21.39
N ASN A 113 11.13 27.41 -21.13
CA ASN A 113 11.48 27.91 -19.82
C ASN A 113 10.21 28.43 -19.11
N VAL A 114 9.86 27.84 -17.97
CA VAL A 114 8.90 28.40 -17.02
C VAL A 114 9.61 28.58 -15.68
N ASP A 115 9.79 29.84 -15.34
CA ASP A 115 10.31 30.38 -14.09
C ASP A 115 9.49 29.89 -12.86
N PRO A 116 10.11 29.24 -11.85
CA PRO A 116 9.40 28.72 -10.69
C PRO A 116 9.66 29.54 -9.42
N ASP A 117 9.45 30.86 -9.42
CA ASP A 117 9.44 31.65 -8.19
C ASP A 117 8.13 32.43 -8.02
N THR A 118 7.08 31.80 -7.49
CA THR A 118 6.18 32.49 -6.54
C THR A 118 5.21 31.55 -5.78
N TYR A 119 5.30 31.63 -4.44
CA TYR A 119 4.33 31.23 -3.40
C TYR A 119 4.07 29.74 -3.12
N LEU A 120 4.74 29.21 -2.08
CA LEU A 120 4.14 28.42 -0.97
C LEU A 120 5.21 28.13 0.12
N PRO A 121 5.01 28.49 1.41
CA PRO A 121 5.96 28.16 2.46
C PRO A 121 5.82 26.69 2.87
N TYR A 122 6.73 25.84 2.41
CA TYR A 122 6.91 24.47 2.88
C TYR A 122 7.83 24.45 4.10
N LEU A 123 7.28 24.15 5.27
CA LEU A 123 8.02 23.50 6.37
C LEU A 123 8.36 22.07 5.94
N ARG A 124 9.46 21.92 5.19
CA ARG A 124 10.03 20.64 4.79
C ARG A 124 10.90 20.12 5.95
N LYS A 125 10.31 19.37 6.88
CA LYS A 125 11.12 18.48 7.74
C LYS A 125 11.73 17.43 6.81
N SER A 126 13.03 17.50 6.59
CA SER A 126 13.81 16.45 5.93
C SER A 126 13.58 15.14 6.66
N HIS A 127 12.89 14.19 6.04
CA HIS A 127 13.04 12.79 6.39
C HIS A 127 14.42 12.37 5.90
N SER A 128 15.41 12.46 6.77
CA SER A 128 16.67 11.73 6.61
C SER A 128 16.32 10.25 6.53
N PHE A 129 16.47 9.66 5.34
CA PHE A 129 16.58 8.22 5.23
C PHE A 129 17.86 7.84 5.95
N GLU A 130 17.76 7.19 7.11
CA GLU A 130 18.91 6.48 7.67
C GLU A 130 19.36 5.45 6.64
N ILE A 131 20.56 5.65 6.09
CA ILE A 131 21.18 4.71 5.16
C ILE A 131 21.62 3.51 6.01
N GLU A 132 20.77 2.47 6.03
CA GLU A 132 21.12 1.17 6.59
C GLU A 132 22.36 0.64 5.85
N SER A 133 23.37 0.16 6.58
CA SER A 133 24.61 -0.32 5.97
C SER A 133 24.35 -1.52 5.05
N GLU A 134 25.10 -1.64 3.96
CA GLU A 134 24.91 -2.74 2.98
C GLU A 134 24.96 -4.12 3.65
N ASN A 135 25.85 -4.30 4.63
CA ASN A 135 25.99 -5.53 5.41
C ASN A 135 24.72 -5.86 6.23
N ALA A 136 24.07 -4.86 6.83
CA ALA A 136 22.83 -5.07 7.60
C ALA A 136 21.67 -5.49 6.68
N LEU A 137 21.53 -4.82 5.53
CA LEU A 137 20.53 -5.15 4.52
C LEU A 137 20.71 -6.58 3.96
N GLU A 138 21.94 -6.95 3.64
CA GLU A 138 22.25 -8.30 3.13
C GLU A 138 21.94 -9.38 4.18
N ASN A 139 22.34 -9.18 5.43
CA ASN A 139 22.05 -10.09 6.54
C ASN A 139 20.54 -10.25 6.76
N ARG A 140 19.79 -9.15 6.66
CA ARG A 140 18.33 -9.17 6.75
C ARG A 140 17.70 -9.96 5.60
N ASN A 141 18.17 -9.77 4.37
CA ASN A 141 17.70 -10.51 3.20
C ASN A 141 18.01 -12.01 3.31
N LYS A 142 19.21 -12.38 3.77
CA LYS A 142 19.58 -13.77 4.04
C LYS A 142 18.68 -14.41 5.08
N LYS A 143 18.39 -13.71 6.19
CA LYS A 143 17.46 -14.19 7.23
C LYS A 143 16.05 -14.40 6.69
N LEU A 144 15.55 -13.45 5.91
CA LEU A 144 14.24 -13.54 5.26
C LEU A 144 14.17 -14.74 4.30
N LEU A 145 15.15 -14.91 3.43
CA LEU A 145 15.21 -16.04 2.49
C LEU A 145 15.26 -17.39 3.23
N LYS A 146 16.08 -17.51 4.28
CA LYS A 146 16.12 -18.73 5.11
C LYS A 146 14.75 -19.06 5.70
N MET A 147 14.02 -18.05 6.18
CA MET A 147 12.67 -18.21 6.72
C MET A 147 11.68 -18.66 5.63
N LEU A 148 11.74 -18.05 4.44
CA LEU A 148 10.82 -18.33 3.34
C LEU A 148 11.08 -19.65 2.62
N ILE A 149 12.32 -20.12 2.60
CA ILE A 149 12.71 -21.42 2.00
C ILE A 149 12.45 -22.58 3.00
N GLY A 150 12.08 -22.27 4.26
CA GLY A 150 11.79 -23.31 5.24
C GLY A 150 13.03 -24.08 5.72
N LEU A 151 14.23 -23.49 5.67
CA LEU A 151 15.49 -24.10 6.14
C LEU A 151 15.58 -24.19 7.68
N ARG A 152 14.47 -24.44 8.37
CA ARG A 152 14.48 -24.82 9.80
C ARG A 152 14.63 -26.34 9.90
N SER A 153 15.65 -26.75 10.64
CA SER A 153 15.95 -28.14 11.00
C SER A 153 14.69 -28.91 11.43
N SER A 154 14.28 -29.88 10.59
CA SER A 154 13.67 -31.20 10.84
C SER A 154 12.67 -31.45 12.00
N ARG A 155 12.19 -30.48 12.77
CA ARG A 155 11.43 -30.77 14.01
C ARG A 155 10.00 -30.23 14.09
N ASN A 156 9.42 -29.62 13.05
CA ASN A 156 7.98 -29.32 13.05
C ASN A 156 7.37 -29.35 11.63
N ARG A 157 6.76 -30.48 11.28
CA ARG A 157 6.17 -30.82 9.96
C ARG A 157 4.90 -30.04 9.57
N ARG A 158 4.52 -28.98 10.28
CA ARG A 158 3.27 -28.22 9.96
C ARG A 158 3.39 -27.39 8.68
N GLY A 159 4.61 -27.12 8.20
CA GLY A 159 4.87 -26.37 6.96
C GLY A 159 4.98 -27.21 5.69
N ASP A 160 5.01 -28.55 5.79
CA ASP A 160 5.50 -29.40 4.70
C ASP A 160 4.46 -29.69 3.60
N ASP A 161 3.21 -29.25 3.77
CA ASP A 161 2.18 -29.42 2.75
C ASP A 161 1.24 -28.19 2.66
N PHE A 162 1.81 -27.06 2.24
CA PHE A 162 1.02 -25.85 1.93
C PHE A 162 -0.18 -26.18 1.01
N PRO A 163 -0.03 -26.90 -0.13
CA PRO A 163 -1.17 -27.20 -1.00
C PRO A 163 -2.30 -27.99 -0.32
N ALA A 164 -1.98 -29.02 0.48
CA ALA A 164 -3.02 -29.76 1.18
C ALA A 164 -3.70 -28.93 2.26
N ARG A 165 -2.95 -28.12 3.03
CA ARG A 165 -3.55 -27.23 4.04
C ARG A 165 -4.48 -26.19 3.42
N VAL A 166 -4.11 -25.62 2.27
CA VAL A 166 -5.00 -24.72 1.52
C VAL A 166 -6.25 -25.45 1.04
N LYS A 167 -6.07 -26.66 0.48
CA LYS A 167 -7.20 -27.49 0.01
C LYS A 167 -8.14 -27.85 1.16
N GLU A 168 -7.60 -28.30 2.29
CA GLU A 168 -8.34 -28.64 3.50
C GLU A 168 -9.14 -27.43 3.99
N PHE A 169 -8.49 -26.27 4.11
CA PHE A 169 -9.14 -25.04 4.57
C PHE A 169 -10.33 -24.64 3.70
N PHE A 170 -10.23 -24.75 2.36
CA PHE A 170 -11.33 -24.37 1.46
C PHE A 170 -12.33 -25.49 1.16
N SER A 171 -12.03 -26.75 1.47
CA SER A 171 -12.83 -27.92 1.03
C SER A 171 -13.37 -28.77 2.18
N LYS A 172 -13.39 -28.29 3.44
CA LYS A 172 -13.95 -29.04 4.58
C LYS A 172 -15.36 -29.57 4.24
N LYS A 173 -15.45 -30.90 4.07
CA LYS A 173 -16.59 -31.63 3.49
C LYS A 173 -17.88 -31.60 4.34
N ASN A 174 -17.77 -31.30 5.63
CA ASN A 174 -18.90 -31.32 6.57
C ASN A 174 -19.42 -29.91 6.91
N ASP A 175 -18.97 -28.89 6.19
CA ASP A 175 -19.31 -27.50 6.46
C ASP A 175 -20.44 -27.05 5.53
N THR A 176 -21.55 -26.59 6.10
CA THR A 176 -22.68 -26.03 5.34
C THR A 176 -22.33 -24.68 4.69
N SER A 177 -21.21 -24.07 5.10
CA SER A 177 -20.66 -22.84 4.51
C SER A 177 -19.60 -23.17 3.45
N SER A 178 -19.98 -23.09 2.18
CA SER A 178 -19.03 -23.18 1.07
C SER A 178 -18.18 -21.92 1.00
N CYS A 179 -16.84 -22.08 0.92
CA CYS A 179 -15.89 -20.98 0.67
C CYS A 179 -16.00 -20.45 -0.78
N HIS A 180 -17.16 -19.89 -1.14
CA HIS A 180 -17.42 -19.28 -2.45
C HIS A 180 -16.64 -17.99 -2.64
N ILE A 181 -16.53 -17.18 -1.58
CA ILE A 181 -15.77 -15.93 -1.59
C ILE A 181 -14.48 -16.16 -0.82
N ARG A 182 -13.35 -16.06 -1.52
CA ARG A 182 -12.01 -16.33 -0.97
C ARG A 182 -11.19 -15.05 -0.99
N PHE A 183 -10.79 -14.61 0.20
CA PHE A 183 -9.86 -13.52 0.39
C PHE A 183 -8.45 -14.07 0.66
N PHE A 184 -7.46 -13.35 0.13
CA PHE A 184 -6.05 -13.60 0.34
C PHE A 184 -5.38 -12.33 0.84
N MET A 185 -4.55 -12.48 1.86
CA MET A 185 -3.61 -11.46 2.34
C MET A 185 -2.19 -12.02 2.36
N THR A 186 -1.19 -11.14 2.36
CA THR A 186 0.20 -11.53 2.63
C THR A 186 0.71 -10.82 3.88
N TRP A 187 1.37 -11.56 4.77
CA TRP A 187 2.03 -10.99 5.95
C TRP A 187 3.42 -11.61 6.14
N ILE A 188 4.43 -10.89 5.66
CA ILE A 188 5.84 -11.35 5.65
C ILE A 188 6.64 -10.72 6.81
N SER A 189 6.02 -9.78 7.53
CA SER A 189 6.63 -9.10 8.68
C SER A 189 6.62 -9.97 9.94
N SER A 190 7.32 -9.52 10.98
CA SER A 190 7.29 -10.18 12.28
C SER A 190 5.90 -10.13 12.90
N LEU A 191 5.63 -11.08 13.79
CA LEU A 191 4.36 -11.16 14.51
C LEU A 191 4.10 -9.88 15.34
N ASN A 192 5.14 -9.33 15.99
CA ASN A 192 5.04 -8.14 16.84
C ASN A 192 4.63 -6.87 16.07
N SER A 193 4.72 -6.88 14.74
CA SER A 193 4.28 -5.75 13.91
C SER A 193 2.82 -5.86 13.46
N PHE A 194 2.16 -6.98 13.75
CA PHE A 194 0.76 -7.20 13.44
C PHE A 194 -0.06 -6.39 14.44
N ASN A 195 -0.65 -5.29 13.96
CA ASN A 195 -1.27 -4.27 14.81
C ASN A 195 -2.78 -4.20 14.61
N GLU A 196 -3.43 -3.33 15.38
CA GLU A 196 -4.88 -3.11 15.33
C GLU A 196 -5.39 -2.78 13.92
N ARG A 197 -4.63 -2.04 13.09
CA ARG A 197 -5.06 -1.76 11.72
C ARG A 197 -5.16 -3.02 10.87
N ALA A 198 -4.21 -3.94 11.02
CA ALA A 198 -4.26 -5.24 10.33
C ALA A 198 -5.42 -6.10 10.86
N PHE A 199 -5.66 -6.08 12.17
CA PHE A 199 -6.78 -6.77 12.79
C PHE A 199 -8.14 -6.24 12.29
N HIS A 200 -8.33 -4.93 12.26
CA HIS A 200 -9.54 -4.29 11.75
C HIS A 200 -9.75 -4.49 10.24
N SER A 201 -8.68 -4.63 9.46
CA SER A 201 -8.79 -5.03 8.05
C SER A 201 -9.49 -6.39 7.93
N ILE A 202 -9.16 -7.35 8.80
CA ILE A 202 -9.83 -8.66 8.87
C ILE A 202 -11.29 -8.52 9.34
N GLU A 203 -11.56 -7.72 10.37
CA GLU A 203 -12.94 -7.46 10.81
C GLU A 203 -13.81 -6.90 9.69
N SER A 204 -13.29 -5.95 8.91
CA SER A 204 -14.03 -5.34 7.80
C SER A 204 -14.42 -6.35 6.71
N ILE A 205 -13.58 -7.37 6.45
CA ILE A 205 -13.93 -8.48 5.56
C ILE A 205 -15.14 -9.21 6.11
N PHE A 206 -15.09 -9.66 7.36
CA PHE A 206 -16.14 -10.50 7.94
C PHE A 206 -17.42 -9.74 8.26
N LYS A 207 -17.34 -8.43 8.49
CA LYS A 207 -18.51 -7.54 8.57
C LYS A 207 -19.29 -7.52 7.25
N THR A 208 -18.59 -7.46 6.13
CA THR A 208 -19.19 -7.33 4.78
C THR A 208 -19.45 -8.68 4.11
N HIS A 209 -18.69 -9.71 4.49
CA HIS A 209 -18.75 -11.07 3.96
C HIS A 209 -18.62 -12.08 5.11
N PRO A 210 -19.68 -12.27 5.93
CA PRO A 210 -19.61 -13.14 7.11
C PRO A 210 -19.28 -14.60 6.78
N ASN A 211 -19.62 -15.06 5.58
CA ASN A 211 -19.37 -16.43 5.10
C ASN A 211 -18.15 -16.55 4.17
N ALA A 212 -17.32 -15.49 4.05
CA ALA A 212 -16.09 -15.58 3.28
C ALA A 212 -15.02 -16.39 4.01
N CYS A 213 -14.01 -16.84 3.26
CA CYS A 213 -12.84 -17.50 3.80
C CYS A 213 -11.60 -16.64 3.55
N LEU A 214 -10.87 -16.30 4.62
CA LEU A 214 -9.63 -15.54 4.56
C LEU A 214 -8.43 -16.46 4.77
N LEU A 215 -7.52 -16.50 3.80
CA LEU A 215 -6.20 -17.08 3.94
C LEU A 215 -5.13 -15.98 4.00
N ILE A 216 -4.33 -16.00 5.06
CA ILE A 216 -3.17 -15.11 5.19
C ILE A 216 -1.90 -15.91 4.90
N ALA A 217 -1.23 -15.61 3.80
CA ALA A 217 0.07 -16.20 3.47
C ALA A 217 1.15 -15.59 4.37
N SER A 218 1.51 -16.32 5.44
CA SER A 218 2.37 -15.81 6.49
C SER A 218 3.03 -16.91 7.32
N SER A 219 4.36 -16.92 7.36
CA SER A 219 5.12 -17.82 8.24
C SER A 219 5.12 -17.39 9.71
N SER A 220 4.96 -16.10 10.00
CA SER A 220 4.95 -15.60 11.37
C SER A 220 3.59 -15.81 12.04
N LEU A 221 2.48 -15.64 11.30
CA LEU A 221 1.14 -15.94 11.80
C LEU A 221 0.81 -17.43 11.78
N ASP A 222 1.48 -18.25 10.97
CA ASP A 222 1.40 -19.71 11.01
C ASP A 222 2.22 -20.29 12.19
N SER A 223 1.87 -19.84 13.39
CA SER A 223 2.49 -20.19 14.66
C SER A 223 1.43 -20.28 15.77
N ILE A 224 1.79 -20.80 16.95
CA ILE A 224 0.85 -20.86 18.09
C ILE A 224 0.36 -19.46 18.47
N ARG A 225 1.27 -18.48 18.55
CA ARG A 225 0.93 -17.09 18.87
C ARG A 225 0.11 -16.42 17.77
N GLY A 226 0.42 -16.70 16.50
CA GLY A 226 -0.39 -16.22 15.38
C GLY A 226 -1.80 -16.83 15.37
N HIS A 227 -1.94 -18.10 15.75
CA HIS A 227 -3.24 -18.71 15.95
C HIS A 227 -4.02 -18.04 17.09
N GLN A 228 -3.37 -17.68 18.21
CA GLN A 228 -4.01 -16.91 19.29
C GLN A 228 -4.53 -15.55 18.81
N ILE A 229 -3.79 -14.84 17.97
CA ILE A 229 -4.25 -13.57 17.36
C ILE A 229 -5.50 -13.78 16.49
N LEU A 230 -5.60 -14.89 15.77
CA LEU A 230 -6.73 -15.19 14.88
C LEU A 230 -7.89 -15.89 15.60
N LYS A 231 -7.66 -16.44 16.80
CA LYS A 231 -8.63 -17.21 17.58
C LYS A 231 -9.95 -16.48 17.81
N PRO A 232 -9.99 -15.17 18.15
CA PRO A 232 -11.25 -14.46 18.35
C PRO A 232 -12.20 -14.53 17.14
N PHE A 233 -11.65 -14.51 15.91
CA PHE A 233 -12.45 -14.67 14.69
C PHE A 233 -12.99 -16.09 14.55
N ILE A 234 -12.15 -17.08 14.81
CA ILE A 234 -12.50 -18.50 14.70
C ILE A 234 -13.58 -18.87 15.74
N ASP A 235 -13.44 -18.38 16.97
CA ASP A 235 -14.42 -18.61 18.05
C ASP A 235 -15.78 -18.00 17.72
N LYS A 236 -15.80 -16.92 16.94
CA LYS A 236 -17.02 -16.29 16.43
C LYS A 236 -17.60 -16.98 15.18
N GLY A 237 -16.99 -18.07 14.72
CA GLY A 237 -17.42 -18.84 13.56
C GLY A 237 -16.87 -18.34 12.21
N PHE A 238 -16.00 -17.32 12.20
CA PHE A 238 -15.40 -16.86 10.95
C PHE A 238 -14.29 -17.79 10.47
N ARG A 239 -14.19 -17.91 9.14
CA ARG A 239 -13.20 -18.78 8.50
C ARG A 239 -11.96 -17.98 8.14
N VAL A 240 -10.99 -17.96 9.06
CA VAL A 240 -9.67 -17.37 8.85
C VAL A 240 -8.57 -18.36 9.18
N THR A 241 -7.51 -18.37 8.39
CA THR A 241 -6.29 -19.14 8.70
C THR A 241 -5.04 -18.42 8.20
N ALA A 242 -3.91 -18.67 8.86
CA ALA A 242 -2.60 -18.32 8.36
C ALA A 242 -1.82 -19.58 8.00
N ILE A 243 -1.19 -19.58 6.84
CA ILE A 243 -0.40 -20.71 6.34
C ILE A 243 0.92 -20.17 5.80
N SER A 244 2.03 -20.78 6.21
CA SER A 244 3.37 -20.50 5.68
C SER A 244 3.38 -20.77 4.18
N PRO A 245 3.68 -19.77 3.32
CA PRO A 245 3.65 -19.96 1.88
C PRO A 245 4.81 -20.84 1.41
N ASP A 246 4.51 -21.89 0.64
CA ASP A 246 5.51 -22.61 -0.14
C ASP A 246 5.78 -21.85 -1.45
N LEU A 247 6.90 -21.13 -1.49
CA LEU A 247 7.29 -20.33 -2.65
C LEU A 247 7.62 -21.19 -3.88
N ASN A 248 8.22 -22.36 -3.69
CA ASN A 248 8.54 -23.26 -4.81
C ASN A 248 7.24 -23.74 -5.46
N PHE A 249 6.27 -24.19 -4.66
CA PHE A 249 4.95 -24.54 -5.17
C PHE A 249 4.26 -23.34 -5.84
N LEU A 250 4.19 -22.20 -5.16
CA LEU A 250 3.49 -21.00 -5.61
C LEU A 250 4.05 -20.43 -6.92
N PHE A 251 5.36 -20.55 -7.15
CA PHE A 251 6.00 -20.02 -8.34
C PHE A 251 6.08 -21.04 -9.49
N LYS A 252 5.91 -22.34 -9.19
CA LYS A 252 5.98 -23.42 -10.17
C LYS A 252 5.11 -23.16 -11.40
N LYS A 253 5.66 -23.43 -12.59
CA LYS A 253 5.02 -23.24 -13.91
C LYS A 253 4.73 -21.77 -14.24
N THR A 254 5.53 -20.85 -13.71
CA THR A 254 5.50 -19.42 -14.07
C THR A 254 6.93 -18.89 -14.17
N MET A 255 7.13 -17.72 -14.78
CA MET A 255 8.45 -17.09 -14.86
C MET A 255 9.03 -16.72 -13.48
N ALA A 256 8.19 -16.65 -12.44
CA ALA A 256 8.63 -16.46 -11.06
C ALA A 256 9.54 -17.58 -10.56
N GLU A 257 9.38 -18.81 -11.05
CA GLU A 257 10.19 -19.97 -10.67
C GLU A 257 11.67 -19.74 -11.01
N SER A 258 11.93 -19.30 -12.24
CA SER A 258 13.28 -18.97 -12.70
C SER A 258 13.87 -17.77 -11.95
N TRP A 259 13.07 -16.70 -11.77
CA TRP A 259 13.50 -15.53 -10.99
C TRP A 259 13.86 -15.89 -9.55
N PHE A 260 13.06 -16.71 -8.88
CA PHE A 260 13.28 -17.12 -7.51
C PHE A 260 14.51 -18.04 -7.37
N SER A 261 14.70 -18.98 -8.32
CA SER A 261 15.91 -19.80 -8.37
C SER A 261 17.18 -18.94 -8.48
N ARG A 262 17.16 -17.93 -9.37
CA ARG A 262 18.26 -16.96 -9.50
C ARG A 262 18.46 -16.13 -8.24
N LEU A 263 17.39 -15.72 -7.56
CA LEU A 263 17.45 -14.99 -6.30
C LEU A 263 18.15 -15.81 -5.21
N ILE A 264 17.78 -17.08 -5.04
CA ILE A 264 18.38 -17.98 -4.04
C ILE A 264 19.87 -18.20 -4.32
N ARG A 265 20.25 -18.30 -5.60
CA ARG A 265 21.66 -18.44 -6.03
C ARG A 265 22.47 -17.14 -5.93
N GLY A 266 21.86 -16.04 -5.50
CA GLY A 266 22.54 -14.74 -5.41
C GLY A 266 22.72 -14.02 -6.76
N HIS A 267 22.05 -14.47 -7.82
CA HIS A 267 22.15 -13.90 -9.17
C HIS A 267 21.12 -12.77 -9.43
N VAL A 268 20.38 -12.34 -8.41
CA VAL A 268 19.44 -11.21 -8.47
C VAL A 268 19.86 -10.21 -7.40
N ARG A 269 20.16 -8.98 -7.83
CA ARG A 269 20.40 -7.86 -6.92
C ARG A 269 19.07 -7.43 -6.31
N THR A 270 18.90 -7.62 -5.01
CA THR A 270 17.66 -7.34 -4.28
C THR A 270 17.35 -5.85 -4.16
N GLY A 271 18.37 -5.00 -4.27
CA GLY A 271 18.29 -3.55 -4.24
C GLY A 271 17.93 -2.94 -2.88
N ILE A 272 17.72 -1.63 -2.87
CA ILE A 272 17.44 -0.85 -1.63
C ILE A 272 16.01 -0.99 -1.11
N ILE A 273 15.06 -1.39 -1.97
CA ILE A 273 13.67 -1.61 -1.57
C ILE A 273 13.60 -2.95 -0.83
N PRO A 274 13.00 -3.01 0.38
CA PRO A 274 12.99 -4.22 1.18
C PRO A 274 12.52 -5.46 0.41
N LEU A 275 13.33 -6.52 0.42
CA LEU A 275 13.03 -7.75 -0.32
C LEU A 275 11.65 -8.33 0.05
N GLY A 276 11.26 -8.27 1.33
CA GLY A 276 9.94 -8.70 1.78
C GLY A 276 8.80 -7.96 1.08
N GLN A 277 8.94 -6.66 0.79
CA GLN A 277 7.95 -5.91 0.03
C GLN A 277 7.84 -6.42 -1.41
N ASN A 278 8.98 -6.74 -2.03
CA ASN A 278 9.01 -7.28 -3.39
C ASN A 278 8.43 -8.71 -3.45
N ILE A 279 8.75 -9.56 -2.47
CA ILE A 279 8.18 -10.90 -2.37
C ILE A 279 6.66 -10.83 -2.13
N SER A 280 6.16 -9.89 -1.32
CA SER A 280 4.70 -9.67 -1.15
C SER A 280 4.03 -9.25 -2.47
N ASN A 281 4.68 -8.41 -3.28
CA ASN A 281 4.18 -8.05 -4.62
C ASN A 281 4.10 -9.24 -5.57
N LEU A 282 5.02 -10.21 -5.47
CA LEU A 282 4.96 -11.42 -6.28
C LEU A 282 3.95 -12.44 -5.73
N LEU A 283 3.94 -12.65 -4.41
CA LEU A 283 3.06 -13.60 -3.74
C LEU A 283 1.58 -13.30 -4.00
N ARG A 284 1.17 -12.04 -3.95
CA ARG A 284 -0.22 -11.65 -4.23
C ARG A 284 -0.68 -12.04 -5.64
N LEU A 285 0.22 -11.94 -6.62
CA LEU A 285 -0.07 -12.33 -8.00
C LEU A 285 -0.13 -13.86 -8.13
N CYS A 286 0.82 -14.57 -7.53
CA CYS A 286 0.87 -16.03 -7.60
C CYS A 286 -0.29 -16.71 -6.84
N LEU A 287 -0.73 -16.15 -5.71
CA LEU A 287 -1.92 -16.62 -4.99
C LEU A 287 -3.17 -16.49 -5.86
N LEU A 288 -3.41 -15.31 -6.45
CA LEU A 288 -4.53 -15.11 -7.37
C LEU A 288 -4.43 -16.01 -8.60
N TYR A 289 -3.25 -16.15 -9.21
CA TYR A 289 -3.08 -17.01 -10.38
C TYR A 289 -3.40 -18.48 -10.07
N LYS A 290 -3.00 -18.99 -8.90
CA LYS A 290 -3.25 -20.40 -8.55
C LYS A 290 -4.65 -20.68 -8.03
N TYR A 291 -5.24 -19.75 -7.29
CA TYR A 291 -6.48 -20.01 -6.55
C TYR A 291 -7.67 -19.16 -6.99
N GLY A 292 -7.44 -18.11 -7.78
CA GLY A 292 -8.43 -17.07 -8.06
C GLY A 292 -8.83 -16.31 -6.79
N GLY A 293 -9.95 -15.59 -6.85
CA GLY A 293 -10.54 -14.91 -5.70
C GLY A 293 -10.10 -13.45 -5.58
N ILE A 294 -10.00 -13.00 -4.33
CA ILE A 294 -9.77 -11.59 -3.99
C ILE A 294 -8.46 -11.47 -3.21
N TYR A 295 -7.54 -10.65 -3.69
CA TYR A 295 -6.39 -10.24 -2.90
C TYR A 295 -6.61 -8.84 -2.34
N ILE A 296 -6.30 -8.66 -1.05
CA ILE A 296 -6.20 -7.33 -0.43
C ILE A 296 -4.94 -7.21 0.43
N ASP A 297 -4.35 -6.01 0.48
CA ASP A 297 -3.32 -5.68 1.47
C ASP A 297 -3.94 -5.57 2.88
N THR A 298 -3.13 -5.82 3.91
CA THR A 298 -3.58 -5.86 5.32
C THR A 298 -3.93 -4.50 5.91
N ASP A 299 -3.89 -3.44 5.09
CA ASP A 299 -4.24 -2.07 5.44
C ASP A 299 -5.36 -1.54 4.54
N VAL A 300 -6.16 -2.46 3.99
CA VAL A 300 -7.38 -2.18 3.24
C VAL A 300 -8.58 -2.45 4.13
N ILE A 301 -9.45 -1.45 4.30
CA ILE A 301 -10.75 -1.59 4.98
C ILE A 301 -11.82 -1.87 3.93
N ILE A 302 -12.56 -2.97 4.07
CA ILE A 302 -13.66 -3.34 3.17
C ILE A 302 -14.95 -2.69 3.64
N LEU A 303 -15.60 -1.97 2.73
CA LEU A 303 -16.78 -1.14 3.00
C LEU A 303 -18.05 -1.71 2.35
N LYS A 304 -17.91 -2.47 1.26
CA LYS A 304 -19.03 -3.07 0.53
C LYS A 304 -18.71 -4.46 0.00
N SER A 305 -19.76 -5.18 -0.40
CA SER A 305 -19.64 -6.51 -0.97
C SER A 305 -18.87 -6.53 -2.30
N PHE A 306 -17.95 -7.48 -2.45
CA PHE A 306 -17.16 -7.71 -3.67
C PHE A 306 -17.83 -8.72 -4.61
N THR A 307 -19.00 -9.25 -4.26
CA THR A 307 -19.74 -10.28 -5.02
C THR A 307 -20.01 -9.93 -6.49
N LYS A 308 -20.14 -8.63 -6.80
CA LYS A 308 -20.39 -8.13 -8.17
C LYS A 308 -19.11 -7.84 -8.96
N LEU A 309 -17.93 -8.00 -8.35
CA LEU A 309 -16.65 -7.73 -8.99
C LEU A 309 -16.11 -9.01 -9.65
N LYS A 310 -15.63 -8.86 -10.89
CA LYS A 310 -14.99 -9.95 -11.63
C LYS A 310 -13.82 -9.39 -12.43
N ASN A 311 -12.68 -10.07 -12.41
CA ASN A 311 -11.45 -9.71 -13.13
C ASN A 311 -11.19 -8.20 -13.05
N SER A 312 -11.15 -7.65 -11.84
CA SER A 312 -11.15 -6.22 -11.57
C SER A 312 -9.87 -5.77 -10.87
N ILE A 313 -9.37 -4.60 -11.26
CA ILE A 313 -8.26 -3.89 -10.62
C ILE A 313 -8.60 -2.41 -10.50
N GLY A 314 -8.15 -1.74 -9.44
CA GLY A 314 -8.43 -0.32 -9.23
C GLY A 314 -7.39 0.62 -9.83
N ALA A 315 -7.85 1.70 -10.43
CA ALA A 315 -7.03 2.87 -10.72
C ALA A 315 -6.69 3.59 -9.41
N GLN A 316 -5.41 3.74 -9.09
CA GLN A 316 -4.96 4.59 -7.99
C GLN A 316 -5.12 6.07 -8.33
N SER A 317 -4.84 6.47 -9.57
CA SER A 317 -4.94 7.86 -10.01
C SER A 317 -5.44 7.96 -11.44
N ILE A 318 -6.01 9.11 -11.77
CA ILE A 318 -6.42 9.49 -13.13
C ILE A 318 -5.59 10.67 -13.61
N ASP A 319 -5.43 10.77 -14.92
CA ASP A 319 -4.96 11.97 -15.59
C ASP A 319 -6.14 12.96 -15.69
N LEU A 320 -5.91 14.20 -15.24
CA LEU A 320 -6.98 15.19 -15.11
C LEU A 320 -7.50 15.70 -16.45
N ASN A 321 -6.68 15.62 -17.51
CA ASN A 321 -7.03 16.12 -18.84
C ASN A 321 -7.79 15.05 -19.63
N THR A 322 -7.23 13.85 -19.72
CA THR A 322 -7.78 12.74 -20.50
C THR A 322 -8.86 11.96 -19.77
N LYS A 323 -8.99 12.13 -18.45
CA LYS A 323 -9.86 11.35 -17.55
C LYS A 323 -9.58 9.84 -17.57
N LYS A 324 -8.49 9.39 -18.20
CA LYS A 324 -8.03 8.01 -18.18
C LYS A 324 -7.25 7.74 -16.91
N TRP A 325 -7.19 6.48 -16.49
CA TRP A 325 -6.31 6.11 -15.37
C TRP A 325 -4.84 6.35 -15.74
N SER A 326 -4.04 6.84 -14.78
CA SER A 326 -2.60 7.08 -14.94
C SER A 326 -1.74 6.11 -14.12
N ARG A 327 -2.34 5.51 -13.08
CA ARG A 327 -1.71 4.47 -12.26
C ARG A 327 -2.77 3.47 -11.83
N LEU A 328 -2.47 2.19 -12.00
CA LEU A 328 -3.18 1.09 -11.35
C LEU A 328 -2.40 0.65 -10.10
N ASN A 329 -3.08 -0.02 -9.19
CA ASN A 329 -2.46 -0.53 -7.97
C ASN A 329 -2.92 -1.96 -7.67
N ASN A 330 -2.00 -2.76 -7.15
CA ASN A 330 -2.16 -4.18 -6.87
C ASN A 330 -2.41 -4.47 -5.38
N ALA A 331 -2.85 -3.48 -4.60
CA ALA A 331 -3.28 -3.64 -3.21
C ALA A 331 -4.68 -4.23 -3.10
N VAL A 332 -5.51 -4.12 -4.15
CA VAL A 332 -6.83 -4.77 -4.26
C VAL A 332 -6.99 -5.31 -5.67
N MET A 333 -7.21 -6.62 -5.79
CA MET A 333 -7.35 -7.30 -7.08
C MET A 333 -8.35 -8.45 -6.96
N VAL A 334 -9.24 -8.58 -7.93
CA VAL A 334 -10.23 -9.67 -8.00
C VAL A 334 -10.04 -10.38 -9.32
N PHE A 335 -9.62 -11.65 -9.33
CA PHE A 335 -9.38 -12.37 -10.58
C PHE A 335 -9.78 -13.83 -10.50
N ASP A 336 -10.24 -14.35 -11.63
CA ASP A 336 -10.43 -15.78 -11.83
C ASP A 336 -9.09 -16.51 -11.73
N LYS A 337 -9.17 -17.78 -11.32
CA LYS A 337 -8.00 -18.67 -11.30
C LYS A 337 -7.40 -18.75 -12.71
N MET A 338 -6.06 -18.72 -12.79
CA MET A 338 -5.28 -18.82 -14.03
C MET A 338 -5.54 -17.71 -15.05
N HIS A 339 -6.06 -16.56 -14.62
CA HIS A 339 -6.35 -15.46 -15.53
C HIS A 339 -5.09 -14.98 -16.31
N PRO A 340 -5.13 -14.88 -17.65
CA PRO A 340 -3.96 -14.56 -18.47
C PRO A 340 -3.28 -13.23 -18.11
N LEU A 341 -4.06 -12.22 -17.72
CA LEU A 341 -3.52 -10.93 -17.29
C LEU A 341 -2.64 -11.06 -16.03
N VAL A 342 -3.05 -11.89 -15.06
CA VAL A 342 -2.27 -12.11 -13.84
C VAL A 342 -0.98 -12.86 -14.16
N TYR A 343 -1.02 -13.81 -15.10
CA TYR A 343 0.21 -14.44 -15.60
C TYR A 343 1.17 -13.40 -16.20
N LYS A 344 0.66 -12.43 -16.99
CA LYS A 344 1.48 -11.35 -17.55
C LYS A 344 2.03 -10.39 -16.49
N PHE A 345 1.35 -10.21 -15.37
CA PHE A 345 1.95 -9.50 -14.22
C PHE A 345 3.12 -10.28 -13.60
N ILE A 346 2.97 -11.61 -13.43
CA ILE A 346 4.04 -12.46 -12.90
C ILE A 346 5.25 -12.48 -13.85
N GLU A 347 5.00 -12.57 -15.15
CA GLU A 347 6.02 -12.50 -16.20
C GLU A 347 6.78 -11.16 -16.16
N GLU A 348 6.07 -10.03 -16.14
CA GLU A 348 6.69 -8.70 -16.04
C GLU A 348 7.52 -8.55 -14.77
N PHE A 349 7.06 -9.09 -13.62
CA PHE A 349 7.82 -9.07 -12.37
C PHE A 349 9.16 -9.77 -12.55
N ALA A 350 9.13 -11.00 -13.06
CA ALA A 350 10.32 -11.84 -13.19
C ALA A 350 11.34 -11.27 -14.18
N LEU A 351 10.86 -10.71 -15.30
CA LEU A 351 11.72 -10.20 -16.38
C LEU A 351 12.29 -8.81 -16.08
N THR A 352 11.53 -7.96 -15.40
CA THR A 352 11.89 -6.53 -15.24
C THR A 352 12.19 -6.15 -13.80
N PHE A 353 12.37 -7.13 -12.91
CA PHE A 353 12.60 -6.90 -11.49
C PHE A 353 13.65 -5.81 -11.25
N ASN A 354 13.25 -4.76 -10.54
CA ASN A 354 14.17 -3.70 -10.13
C ASN A 354 13.97 -3.41 -8.64
N GLY A 355 14.87 -3.94 -7.83
CA GLY A 355 14.90 -3.75 -6.39
C GLY A 355 15.25 -2.34 -5.93
N ASN A 356 15.70 -1.44 -6.82
CA ASN A 356 16.12 -0.08 -6.47
C ASN A 356 15.04 0.98 -6.68
N LYS A 357 13.93 0.64 -7.34
CA LYS A 357 12.88 1.61 -7.70
C LYS A 357 11.57 1.29 -6.99
N TRP A 358 11.16 2.16 -6.07
CA TRP A 358 9.91 1.98 -5.34
C TRP A 358 8.71 1.92 -6.29
N GLY A 359 7.80 0.97 -6.04
CA GLY A 359 6.60 0.76 -6.84
C GLY A 359 6.84 0.08 -8.20
N HIS A 360 8.10 -0.05 -8.65
CA HIS A 360 8.44 -0.63 -9.96
C HIS A 360 7.89 -2.05 -10.14
N ASN A 361 7.99 -2.86 -9.09
CA ASN A 361 7.54 -4.26 -9.04
C ASN A 361 6.09 -4.43 -8.55
N GLY A 362 5.35 -3.33 -8.36
CA GLY A 362 3.98 -3.35 -7.83
C GLY A 362 3.05 -2.47 -8.67
N PRO A 363 2.60 -1.29 -8.18
CA PRO A 363 1.69 -0.41 -8.93
C PRO A 363 2.17 -0.05 -10.35
N TYR A 364 3.47 0.20 -10.54
CA TYR A 364 4.00 0.54 -11.86
C TYR A 364 4.03 -0.66 -12.79
N LEU A 365 4.32 -1.86 -12.27
CA LEU A 365 4.30 -3.11 -13.03
C LEU A 365 2.92 -3.37 -13.61
N VAL A 366 1.88 -3.40 -12.77
CA VAL A 366 0.52 -3.70 -13.25
C VAL A 366 0.03 -2.65 -14.24
N SER A 367 0.43 -1.39 -14.05
CA SER A 367 0.12 -0.31 -15.00
C SER A 367 0.77 -0.52 -16.36
N ARG A 368 2.07 -0.86 -16.41
CA ARG A 368 2.79 -1.08 -17.67
C ARG A 368 2.19 -2.24 -18.45
N VAL A 369 1.88 -3.33 -17.77
CA VAL A 369 1.29 -4.52 -18.40
C VAL A 369 -0.10 -4.19 -18.94
N VAL A 370 -0.97 -3.55 -18.15
CA VAL A 370 -2.31 -3.18 -18.61
C VAL A 370 -2.25 -2.20 -19.78
N ALA A 371 -1.41 -1.17 -19.72
CA ALA A 371 -1.24 -0.22 -20.83
C ALA A 371 -0.83 -0.92 -22.13
N ARG A 372 0.09 -1.89 -22.05
CA ARG A 372 0.60 -2.65 -23.21
C ARG A 372 -0.44 -3.61 -23.80
N LEU A 373 -1.36 -4.11 -22.98
CA LEU A 373 -2.37 -5.10 -23.37
C LEU A 373 -3.76 -4.51 -23.61
N GLN A 374 -3.96 -3.22 -23.35
CA GLN A 374 -5.25 -2.56 -23.54
C GLN A 374 -5.74 -2.71 -24.99
N GLY A 375 -6.99 -3.16 -25.15
CA GLY A 375 -7.60 -3.40 -26.46
C GLY A 375 -7.18 -4.71 -27.14
N ARG A 376 -6.30 -5.52 -26.54
CA ARG A 376 -5.96 -6.85 -27.06
C ARG A 376 -6.98 -7.90 -26.59
N PRO A 377 -7.47 -8.78 -27.47
CA PRO A 377 -8.40 -9.84 -27.09
C PRO A 377 -7.73 -10.86 -26.13
N GLY A 378 -8.54 -11.56 -25.34
CA GLY A 378 -8.08 -12.65 -24.46
C GLY A 378 -7.63 -12.21 -23.06
N TYR A 379 -7.83 -10.94 -22.70
CA TYR A 379 -7.57 -10.39 -21.37
C TYR A 379 -8.81 -9.62 -20.89
N ASP A 380 -9.89 -10.31 -20.57
CA ASP A 380 -11.12 -9.65 -20.11
C ASP A 380 -10.99 -9.18 -18.67
N PHE A 381 -10.88 -7.87 -18.46
CA PHE A 381 -10.78 -7.27 -17.13
C PHE A 381 -11.45 -5.89 -17.06
N ASN A 382 -11.73 -5.45 -15.84
CA ASN A 382 -12.30 -4.15 -15.53
C ASN A 382 -11.29 -3.31 -14.77
N VAL A 383 -11.13 -2.05 -15.19
CA VAL A 383 -10.44 -1.03 -14.38
C VAL A 383 -11.49 -0.21 -13.64
N LEU A 384 -11.51 -0.31 -12.32
CA LEU A 384 -12.41 0.49 -11.49
C LEU A 384 -11.81 1.89 -11.24
N ALA A 385 -12.67 2.90 -11.18
CA ALA A 385 -12.27 4.27 -10.87
C ALA A 385 -11.64 4.39 -9.47
N PRO A 386 -10.82 5.43 -9.19
CA PRO A 386 -10.14 5.56 -7.90
C PRO A 386 -11.06 5.53 -6.69
N ILE A 387 -12.27 6.09 -6.79
CA ILE A 387 -13.23 6.08 -5.69
C ILE A 387 -13.58 4.66 -5.21
N ALA A 388 -13.43 3.62 -6.04
CA ALA A 388 -13.76 2.25 -5.68
C ALA A 388 -12.88 1.69 -4.54
N PHE A 389 -11.56 1.90 -4.61
CA PHE A 389 -10.59 1.33 -3.65
C PHE A 389 -9.60 2.35 -3.06
N TYR A 390 -9.38 3.46 -3.76
CA TYR A 390 -8.41 4.50 -3.44
C TYR A 390 -9.06 5.89 -3.37
N PRO A 391 -10.14 6.08 -2.56
CA PRO A 391 -10.86 7.35 -2.48
C PRO A 391 -10.02 8.51 -1.89
N MET A 392 -8.82 8.18 -1.37
CA MET A 392 -7.77 9.11 -0.96
C MET A 392 -6.41 8.61 -1.44
N ASN A 393 -5.68 9.49 -2.12
CA ASN A 393 -4.32 9.23 -2.54
C ASN A 393 -3.35 9.16 -1.35
N TRP A 394 -2.25 8.45 -1.54
CA TRP A 394 -1.22 8.21 -0.54
C TRP A 394 -0.58 9.50 0.01
N ASP A 395 -0.50 10.56 -0.79
CA ASP A 395 0.05 11.87 -0.42
C ASP A 395 -0.90 12.68 0.49
N ARG A 396 -2.20 12.36 0.46
CA ARG A 396 -3.24 13.02 1.28
C ARG A 396 -3.82 12.12 2.36
N VAL A 397 -3.31 10.91 2.52
CA VAL A 397 -3.88 9.90 3.43
C VAL A 397 -3.95 10.38 4.87
N ARG A 398 -3.01 11.23 5.32
CA ARG A 398 -2.97 11.81 6.67
C ARG A 398 -4.30 12.45 7.08
N VAL A 399 -5.04 13.03 6.14
CA VAL A 399 -6.32 13.69 6.43
C VAL A 399 -7.35 12.72 7.02
N LEU A 400 -7.26 11.43 6.70
CA LEU A 400 -8.18 10.42 7.21
C LEU A 400 -7.98 10.09 8.69
N PHE A 401 -6.80 10.39 9.23
CA PHE A 401 -6.39 10.03 10.59
C PHE A 401 -6.62 11.14 11.62
N ARG A 402 -6.90 12.36 11.18
CA ARG A 402 -7.09 13.51 12.06
C ARG A 402 -8.56 13.84 12.31
N GLY A 403 -8.84 14.41 13.47
CA GLY A 403 -10.11 15.03 13.80
C GLY A 403 -10.30 16.38 13.09
N ALA A 404 -11.49 16.95 13.27
CA ALA A 404 -11.82 18.26 12.74
C ALA A 404 -11.11 19.37 13.52
N LYS A 405 -10.57 20.37 12.82
CA LYS A 405 -9.93 21.55 13.44
C LYS A 405 -10.90 22.69 13.71
N ASN A 406 -11.99 22.75 12.95
CA ASN A 406 -13.04 23.76 13.04
C ASN A 406 -14.33 23.24 12.37
N GLU A 407 -15.40 24.02 12.40
CA GLU A 407 -16.72 23.61 11.86
C GLU A 407 -16.71 23.32 10.35
N THR A 408 -15.97 24.10 9.57
CA THR A 408 -15.89 23.92 8.10
C THR A 408 -15.21 22.60 7.77
N ASP A 409 -14.09 22.31 8.45
CA ASP A 409 -13.36 21.07 8.33
C ASP A 409 -14.16 19.87 8.85
N SER A 410 -14.96 20.04 9.91
CA SER A 410 -15.91 19.03 10.40
C SER A 410 -16.95 18.67 9.34
N ARG A 411 -17.55 19.68 8.69
CA ARG A 411 -18.50 19.48 7.60
C ARG A 411 -17.86 18.77 6.42
N TRP A 412 -16.62 19.15 6.06
CA TRP A 412 -15.88 18.49 4.99
C TRP A 412 -15.58 17.01 5.31
N LEU A 413 -15.11 16.71 6.53
CA LEU A 413 -14.84 15.33 6.96
C LEU A 413 -16.11 14.48 6.96
N LYS A 414 -17.26 15.05 7.36
CA LYS A 414 -18.56 14.38 7.30
C LYS A 414 -18.95 14.05 5.86
N VAL A 415 -18.94 15.02 4.95
CA VAL A 415 -19.25 14.80 3.53
C VAL A 415 -18.29 13.79 2.90
N LYS A 416 -17.00 13.86 3.24
CA LYS A 416 -16.00 12.92 2.72
C LYS A 416 -16.22 11.50 3.23
N PHE A 417 -16.58 11.34 4.50
CA PHE A 417 -16.97 10.06 5.09
C PHE A 417 -18.19 9.46 4.38
N GLU A 418 -19.25 10.26 4.20
CA GLU A 418 -20.47 9.84 3.49
C GLU A 418 -20.18 9.45 2.04
N GLN A 419 -19.31 10.19 1.35
CA GLN A 419 -18.85 9.84 0.00
C GLN A 419 -18.14 8.48 -0.03
N ILE A 420 -17.21 8.25 0.90
CA ILE A 420 -16.46 6.98 0.99
C ILE A 420 -17.44 5.82 1.24
N MET A 421 -18.32 5.95 2.23
CA MET A 421 -19.30 4.90 2.56
C MET A 421 -20.29 4.63 1.42
N SER A 422 -20.70 5.67 0.70
CA SER A 422 -21.69 5.54 -0.38
C SER A 422 -21.12 5.10 -1.72
N GLN A 423 -19.83 5.28 -2.00
CA GLN A 423 -19.26 5.02 -3.34
C GLN A 423 -18.11 4.02 -3.35
N SER A 424 -17.42 3.80 -2.24
CA SER A 424 -16.24 2.94 -2.20
C SER A 424 -16.60 1.49 -1.85
N TYR A 425 -15.92 0.55 -2.51
CA TYR A 425 -15.88 -0.85 -2.09
C TYR A 425 -14.88 -1.06 -0.95
N ALA A 426 -13.78 -0.31 -0.98
CA ALA A 426 -12.73 -0.37 0.02
C ALA A 426 -12.00 0.96 0.18
N LEU A 427 -11.26 1.08 1.28
CA LEU A 427 -10.35 2.18 1.58
C LEU A 427 -8.95 1.63 1.90
N HIS A 428 -7.97 1.94 1.06
CA HIS A 428 -6.57 1.66 1.34
C HIS A 428 -5.94 2.74 2.25
N LEU A 429 -5.35 2.31 3.37
CA LEU A 429 -4.79 3.20 4.39
C LEU A 429 -3.31 3.53 4.20
N TRP A 430 -2.63 2.93 3.21
CA TRP A 430 -1.24 3.24 2.85
C TRP A 430 -0.27 3.19 4.03
N ASN A 431 -0.21 2.07 4.77
CA ASN A 431 0.55 1.92 6.02
C ASN A 431 2.00 2.39 5.94
N LYS A 432 2.66 2.29 4.78
CA LYS A 432 4.01 2.87 4.60
C LYS A 432 4.04 4.37 4.90
N GLN A 433 3.01 5.11 4.49
CA GLN A 433 2.85 6.54 4.69
C GLN A 433 2.10 6.89 5.97
N SER A 434 1.15 6.06 6.39
CA SER A 434 0.28 6.37 7.53
C SER A 434 0.74 5.81 8.87
N ARG A 435 1.75 4.93 8.91
CA ARG A 435 2.16 4.23 10.14
C ARG A 435 2.50 5.14 11.32
N GLY A 436 2.97 6.36 11.06
CA GLY A 436 3.34 7.35 12.08
C GLY A 436 2.19 8.27 12.52
N TYR A 437 0.99 8.12 11.95
CA TYR A 437 -0.17 8.94 12.34
C TYR A 437 -0.99 8.23 13.41
N HIS A 438 -1.26 8.95 14.48
CA HIS A 438 -2.24 8.58 15.49
C HIS A 438 -3.65 8.68 14.91
N ILE A 439 -4.54 7.77 15.31
CA ILE A 439 -5.96 7.82 14.93
C ILE A 439 -6.66 8.74 15.93
N GLU A 440 -6.85 10.01 15.56
CA GLU A 440 -7.52 10.99 16.40
C GLU A 440 -9.03 10.70 16.52
N GLU A 441 -9.63 11.11 17.65
CA GLU A 441 -11.07 11.04 17.83
C GLU A 441 -11.80 11.91 16.80
N GLY A 442 -12.96 11.40 16.34
CA GLY A 442 -13.73 12.05 15.27
C GLY A 442 -13.14 11.93 13.85
N SER A 443 -11.96 11.33 13.69
CA SER A 443 -11.36 11.07 12.37
C SER A 443 -12.18 10.08 11.54
N ILE A 444 -11.98 10.10 10.21
CA ILE A 444 -12.66 9.17 9.29
C ILE A 444 -12.26 7.73 9.62
N VAL A 445 -10.97 7.47 9.86
CA VAL A 445 -10.51 6.12 10.21
C VAL A 445 -11.18 5.66 11.50
N LYS A 446 -11.20 6.48 12.57
CA LYS A 446 -11.85 6.10 13.84
C LYS A 446 -13.31 5.69 13.62
N LYS A 447 -14.08 6.48 12.86
CA LYS A 447 -15.48 6.17 12.53
C LYS A 447 -15.62 4.85 11.77
N LEU A 448 -14.79 4.63 10.75
CA LEU A 448 -14.80 3.39 9.98
C LEU A 448 -14.47 2.16 10.81
N LEU A 449 -13.49 2.28 11.73
CA LEU A 449 -13.12 1.20 12.63
C LEU A 449 -14.28 0.83 13.55
N LEU A 450 -14.99 1.82 14.10
CA LEU A 450 -16.17 1.59 14.94
C LEU A 450 -17.33 0.95 14.16
N ASP A 451 -17.64 1.46 12.96
CA ASP A 451 -18.74 0.96 12.13
C ASP A 451 -18.55 -0.49 11.65
N HIS A 452 -17.30 -0.88 11.41
CA HIS A 452 -16.94 -2.22 10.91
C HIS A 452 -16.43 -3.16 12.00
N CYS A 453 -16.47 -2.73 13.26
CA CYS A 453 -16.04 -3.53 14.36
C CYS A 453 -17.00 -4.70 14.58
N VAL A 454 -16.44 -5.90 14.63
CA VAL A 454 -17.17 -7.14 14.89
C VAL A 454 -17.09 -7.49 16.37
N PHE A 455 -16.07 -7.02 17.10
CA PHE A 455 -15.87 -7.30 18.52
C PHE A 455 -16.24 -6.15 19.48
N CYS A 456 -16.67 -4.99 18.99
CA CYS A 456 -16.93 -3.81 19.84
C CYS A 456 -18.20 -3.89 20.71
N ASN A 457 -19.03 -4.92 20.55
CA ASN A 457 -20.18 -5.18 21.43
C ASN A 457 -19.81 -6.01 22.67
N ILE A 458 -18.53 -6.37 22.84
CA ILE A 458 -18.04 -7.01 24.05
C ILE A 458 -17.62 -5.89 25.00
N SER A 459 -18.17 -5.87 26.22
CA SER A 459 -17.87 -4.84 27.21
C SER A 459 -16.36 -4.65 27.38
N SER A 460 -15.94 -3.39 27.57
CA SER A 460 -14.54 -2.92 27.62
C SER A 460 -13.60 -3.67 28.57
N THR A 461 -14.13 -4.54 29.42
CA THR A 461 -13.41 -5.46 30.31
C THR A 461 -12.69 -6.61 29.58
N ASP A 462 -13.22 -7.13 28.48
CA ASP A 462 -12.58 -8.27 27.76
C ASP A 462 -11.55 -7.82 26.71
N TYR A 463 -11.68 -6.60 26.19
CA TYR A 463 -10.73 -6.07 25.20
C TYR A 463 -9.33 -5.91 25.80
N MET A 464 -9.26 -5.49 27.08
CA MET A 464 -8.00 -5.28 27.79
C MET A 464 -7.28 -6.57 28.17
N LEU A 465 -7.98 -7.70 28.35
CA LEU A 465 -7.36 -9.01 28.61
C LEU A 465 -6.64 -9.59 27.38
N THR A 466 -6.99 -9.13 26.18
CA THR A 466 -6.29 -9.54 24.94
C THR A 466 -5.09 -8.65 24.59
N SER A 467 -5.01 -7.45 25.17
CA SER A 467 -3.90 -6.52 24.97
C SER A 467 -2.90 -6.46 26.14
N SER A 468 -3.23 -7.01 27.31
CA SER A 468 -2.38 -6.92 28.53
C SER A 468 -1.55 -8.15 28.88
N THR A 469 -1.59 -9.25 28.12
CA THR A 469 -0.70 -10.42 28.37
C THR A 469 0.72 -10.23 27.78
N GLN A 470 1.20 -8.98 27.72
CA GLN A 470 2.49 -8.60 27.14
C GLN A 470 3.59 -8.28 28.17
N GLU A 471 3.33 -8.50 29.46
CA GLU A 471 4.32 -8.62 30.53
C GLU A 471 3.91 -9.89 31.29
N ASP A 472 4.51 -11.05 30.98
CA ASP A 472 5.75 -11.55 31.58
C ASP A 472 6.64 -12.38 30.62
#